data_AF-A0A1J4S6P5-F1
#
_entry.id   AF-A0A1J4S6P5-F1
#
_cell.length_a   1.000
_cell.length_b   1.000
_cell.length_c   1.000
_cell.angle_alpha   90.00
_cell.angle_beta   90.00
_cell.angle_gamma   90.00
#
_symmetry.space_group_name_H-M   'P 1'
#
loop_
_entity.id
_entity.type
_entity.pdbx_description
1 polymer ?
#
loop_
_entity_poly.entity_id
_entity_poly.type
_entity_poly.pdbx_seq_one_letter_code
_entity_poly.pdbx_strand_id
1 'polypeptide(L)'
;MKLTDQEKREIVRYLEEGKDLPDKYRFLLFGEKREVELVWNGKTDEVSSVVLPFQVIEQIDEPRAETDTKLQMALFDVDARGRQLKGWTNKLIWGDNKLILSSLKNGPLRQEIEEQGGIKLIYIDPPFDVGADFSMDIEIGDETLIKEPGVLE
;
A
#
# COMPACT_ATOMS: atom_id res chain seq x y z
N MET A 1 -9.99 0.69 37.20
CA MET A 1 -11.11 1.53 36.74
C MET A 1 -11.49 2.48 37.88
N LYS A 2 -11.25 3.79 37.74
CA LYS A 2 -11.59 4.79 38.78
C LYS A 2 -12.84 5.56 38.36
N LEU A 3 -14.01 4.91 38.46
CA LEU A 3 -15.30 5.54 38.19
C LEU A 3 -16.10 5.63 39.49
N THR A 4 -16.65 6.81 39.76
CA THR A 4 -17.65 7.02 40.82
C THR A 4 -18.95 6.29 40.46
N ASP A 5 -19.78 6.00 41.47
CA ASP A 5 -21.07 5.33 41.20
C ASP A 5 -22.05 6.22 40.44
N GLN A 6 -21.87 7.54 40.46
CA GLN A 6 -22.61 8.46 39.61
C GLN A 6 -22.20 8.32 38.14
N GLU A 7 -20.90 8.28 37.85
CA GLU A 7 -20.40 8.10 36.48
C GLU A 7 -20.80 6.75 35.88
N LYS A 8 -20.80 5.68 36.69
CA LYS A 8 -21.29 4.36 36.23
C LYS A 8 -22.76 4.42 35.82
N ARG A 9 -23.62 5.05 36.61
CA ARG A 9 -25.05 5.21 36.29
C ARG A 9 -25.26 6.07 35.04
N GLU A 10 -24.46 7.12 34.89
CA GLU A 10 -24.51 7.98 33.72
C GLU A 10 -24.13 7.22 32.44
N ILE A 11 -23.04 6.44 32.48
CA ILE A 11 -22.61 5.57 31.36
C ILE A 11 -23.71 4.56 30.98
N VAL A 12 -24.29 3.87 31.98
CA VAL A 12 -25.37 2.90 31.75
C VAL A 12 -26.56 3.57 31.06
N ARG A 13 -26.96 4.77 31.51
CA ARG A 13 -28.05 5.53 30.88
C ARG A 13 -27.75 5.85 29.41
N TYR A 14 -26.54 6.31 29.09
CA TYR A 14 -26.16 6.57 27.69
C TYR A 14 -26.25 5.30 26.82
N LEU A 15 -25.79 4.16 27.35
CA LEU A 15 -25.86 2.87 26.65
C LEU A 15 -27.29 2.37 26.46
N GLU A 16 -28.16 2.52 27.47
CA GLU A 16 -29.58 2.15 27.39
C GLU A 16 -30.36 3.04 26.42
N GLU A 17 -30.03 4.34 26.36
CA GLU A 17 -30.61 5.29 25.41
C GLU A 17 -30.04 5.16 23.99
N GLY A 18 -29.04 4.30 23.78
CA GLY A 18 -28.38 4.12 22.48
C GLY A 18 -27.61 5.36 22.02
N LYS A 19 -27.16 6.20 22.96
CA LYS A 19 -26.42 7.44 22.70
C LYS A 19 -24.93 7.25 22.88
N ASP A 20 -24.14 7.99 22.12
CA ASP A 20 -22.69 7.99 22.25
C ASP A 20 -22.23 8.49 23.63
N LEU A 21 -21.16 7.89 24.13
CA LEU A 21 -20.56 8.28 25.40
C LEU A 21 -19.75 9.56 25.24
N PRO A 22 -19.87 10.53 26.17
CA PRO A 22 -19.02 11.72 26.18
C PRO A 22 -17.52 11.39 26.30
N ASP A 23 -16.68 12.18 25.62
CA ASP A 23 -15.21 11.98 25.53
C ASP A 23 -14.50 11.85 26.89
N LYS A 24 -15.05 12.47 27.95
CA LYS A 24 -14.52 12.37 29.33
C LYS A 24 -14.37 10.92 29.80
N TYR A 25 -15.20 10.01 29.29
CA TYR A 25 -15.17 8.59 29.67
C TYR A 25 -14.11 7.77 28.93
N ARG A 26 -13.56 8.25 27.80
CA ARG A 26 -12.53 7.55 27.02
C ARG A 26 -11.36 7.13 27.91
N PHE A 27 -10.83 8.05 28.71
CA PHE A 27 -9.66 7.80 29.58
C PHE A 27 -10.01 7.15 30.93
N LEU A 28 -11.30 7.13 31.30
CA LEU A 28 -11.77 6.53 32.57
C LEU A 28 -12.13 5.05 32.41
N LEU A 29 -12.69 4.69 31.25
CA LEU A 29 -13.07 3.33 30.87
C LEU A 29 -11.87 2.48 30.49
N PHE A 30 -11.01 3.03 29.64
CA PHE A 30 -9.81 2.36 29.14
C PHE A 30 -8.62 2.88 29.95
N GLY A 31 -7.95 2.00 30.70
CA GLY A 31 -6.83 2.36 31.60
C GLY A 31 -5.70 3.11 30.90
N GLU A 32 -4.76 3.68 31.66
CA GLU A 32 -3.68 4.54 31.15
C GLU A 32 -2.81 3.87 30.08
N LYS A 33 -3.24 3.94 28.82
CA LYS A 33 -2.35 4.05 27.67
C LYS A 33 -2.26 5.53 27.34
N ARG A 34 -1.37 6.22 28.05
CA ARG A 34 -0.97 7.60 27.71
C ARG A 34 -0.05 7.55 26.47
N GLU A 35 -0.56 7.04 25.37
CA GLU A 35 0.11 7.11 24.09
C GLU A 35 -0.37 8.39 23.39
N VAL A 36 0.56 9.17 22.85
CA VAL A 36 0.21 10.31 22.00
C VAL A 36 -0.39 9.72 20.73
N GLU A 37 -1.67 9.96 20.49
CA GLU A 37 -2.41 9.43 19.36
C GLU A 37 -2.86 10.57 18.43
N LEU A 38 -2.58 10.44 17.13
CA LEU A 38 -3.18 11.28 16.10
C LEU A 38 -4.58 10.74 15.78
N VAL A 39 -5.62 11.54 15.99
CA VAL A 39 -7.02 11.19 15.73
C VAL A 39 -7.57 12.10 14.63
N TRP A 40 -8.29 11.52 13.68
CA TRP A 40 -9.00 12.24 12.63
C TRP A 40 -10.31 11.53 12.29
N ASN A 41 -11.24 12.24 11.66
CA ASN A 41 -12.52 11.67 11.26
C ASN A 41 -12.32 10.54 10.24
N GLY A 42 -12.93 9.39 10.49
CA GLY A 42 -12.77 8.20 9.63
C GLY A 42 -11.49 7.40 9.86
N LYS A 43 -10.68 7.73 10.87
CA LYS A 43 -9.60 6.84 11.32
C LYS A 43 -10.20 5.49 11.74
N THR A 44 -9.72 4.42 11.12
CA THR A 44 -10.11 3.05 11.42
C THR A 44 -8.88 2.21 11.74
N ASP A 45 -9.02 1.30 12.70
CA ASP A 45 -8.01 0.30 13.03
C ASP A 45 -8.18 -0.99 12.20
N GLU A 46 -9.13 -1.00 11.26
CA GLU A 46 -9.38 -2.14 10.39
C GLU A 46 -8.20 -2.36 9.42
N VAL A 47 -7.51 -3.48 9.61
CA VAL A 47 -6.43 -3.91 8.72
C VAL A 47 -7.02 -4.82 7.65
N SER A 48 -6.82 -4.46 6.38
CA SER A 48 -7.15 -5.33 5.25
C SER A 48 -6.24 -6.55 5.24
N SER A 49 -6.83 -7.75 5.27
CA SER A 49 -6.15 -9.05 5.24
C SER A 49 -6.56 -9.91 4.03
N VAL A 50 -6.93 -9.25 2.93
CA VAL A 50 -7.29 -9.91 1.68
C VAL A 50 -6.07 -10.58 1.04
N VAL A 51 -6.23 -11.82 0.58
CA VAL A 51 -5.23 -12.56 -0.20
C VAL A 51 -5.78 -12.79 -1.59
N LEU A 52 -5.12 -12.21 -2.59
CA LEU A 52 -5.43 -12.39 -4.01
C LEU A 52 -4.35 -13.25 -4.68
N PRO A 53 -4.73 -14.12 -5.63
CA PRO A 53 -3.74 -14.81 -6.47
C PRO A 53 -3.08 -13.83 -7.44
N PHE A 54 -1.78 -14.02 -7.71
CA PHE A 54 -1.07 -13.28 -8.75
C PHE A 54 -1.17 -14.03 -10.07
N GLN A 55 -1.69 -13.36 -11.10
CA GLN A 55 -1.64 -13.86 -12.47
C GLN A 55 -0.44 -13.23 -13.18
N VAL A 56 0.44 -14.07 -13.72
CA VAL A 56 1.55 -13.62 -14.57
C VAL A 56 1.03 -13.49 -16.00
N ILE A 57 1.04 -12.28 -16.52
CA ILE A 57 0.59 -11.97 -17.89
C ILE A 57 1.75 -12.11 -18.87
N GLU A 58 2.91 -11.60 -18.50
CA GLU A 58 4.10 -11.56 -19.34
C GLU A 58 5.35 -11.78 -18.49
N GLN A 59 6.34 -12.47 -19.06
CA GLN A 59 7.69 -12.55 -18.52
C GLN A 59 8.65 -11.99 -19.57
N ILE A 60 9.22 -10.82 -19.26
CA ILE A 60 10.21 -10.16 -20.11
C ILE A 60 11.59 -10.65 -19.68
N ASP A 61 12.12 -11.63 -20.40
CA ASP A 61 13.53 -12.02 -20.31
C ASP A 61 14.29 -11.19 -21.35
N GLU A 62 14.84 -10.03 -20.95
CA GLU A 62 15.77 -9.31 -21.82
C GLU A 62 17.08 -10.09 -21.94
N PRO A 63 17.56 -10.43 -23.15
CA PRO A 63 18.94 -10.81 -23.33
C PRO A 63 19.79 -9.55 -23.13
N ARG A 64 20.48 -9.44 -21.99
CA ARG A 64 21.51 -8.42 -21.81
C ARG A 64 22.58 -8.61 -22.88
N ALA A 65 22.63 -7.72 -23.86
CA ALA A 65 23.81 -7.47 -24.66
C ALA A 65 24.20 -6.01 -24.49
N GLU A 66 25.45 -5.77 -24.08
CA GLU A 66 26.40 -4.83 -24.71
C GLU A 66 27.64 -4.68 -23.83
N THR A 67 28.59 -5.59 -24.03
CA THR A 67 30.01 -5.23 -24.14
C THR A 67 30.68 -6.35 -24.93
N ASP A 68 30.78 -6.12 -26.23
CA ASP A 68 31.40 -7.01 -27.19
C ASP A 68 32.91 -7.08 -26.93
N THR A 69 33.35 -7.97 -26.04
CA THR A 69 34.78 -8.30 -25.86
C THR A 69 34.95 -9.75 -25.48
N LYS A 70 34.81 -10.65 -26.46
CA LYS A 70 35.85 -11.64 -26.84
C LYS A 70 35.28 -12.63 -27.84
N LEU A 71 35.49 -12.27 -29.09
CA LEU A 71 35.76 -13.16 -30.20
C LEU A 71 36.72 -14.28 -29.77
N GLN A 72 36.21 -15.48 -29.43
CA GLN A 72 36.79 -16.77 -29.83
C GLN A 72 36.12 -17.97 -29.15
N MET A 73 35.68 -18.92 -30.00
CA MET A 73 35.54 -20.35 -29.74
C MET A 73 34.50 -20.81 -28.73
N ALA A 74 33.23 -20.90 -29.16
CA ALA A 74 32.39 -22.06 -28.80
C ALA A 74 31.14 -22.12 -29.71
N LEU A 75 31.28 -22.69 -30.91
CA LEU A 75 30.13 -23.04 -31.78
C LEU A 75 29.25 -24.18 -31.20
N PHE A 76 29.49 -24.59 -29.94
CA PHE A 76 28.73 -25.59 -29.19
C PHE A 76 28.51 -25.24 -27.71
N ASP A 77 28.84 -24.02 -27.24
CA ASP A 77 28.32 -23.58 -25.95
C ASP A 77 26.90 -23.11 -26.16
N VAL A 78 25.97 -23.97 -25.74
CA VAL A 78 24.62 -23.58 -25.35
C VAL A 78 24.79 -22.41 -24.38
N ASP A 79 24.56 -21.20 -24.88
CA ASP A 79 24.76 -19.98 -24.10
C ASP A 79 23.82 -19.99 -22.90
N ALA A 80 24.35 -20.38 -21.74
CA ALA A 80 23.64 -20.43 -20.47
C ALA A 80 23.48 -19.05 -19.83
N ARG A 81 23.84 -17.96 -20.54
CA ARG A 81 23.98 -16.61 -19.98
C ARG A 81 22.78 -15.67 -20.23
N GLY A 82 21.81 -16.07 -21.04
CA GLY A 82 20.72 -15.18 -21.49
C GLY A 82 19.30 -15.65 -21.20
N ARG A 83 19.11 -16.72 -20.43
CA ARG A 83 17.79 -17.27 -20.16
C ARG A 83 17.67 -17.59 -18.67
N GLN A 84 17.23 -16.60 -17.88
CA GLN A 84 16.82 -16.88 -16.51
C GLN A 84 15.41 -17.50 -16.54
N LEU A 85 15.33 -18.72 -17.08
CA LEU A 85 14.08 -19.49 -17.24
C LEU A 85 13.44 -19.87 -15.89
N LYS A 86 14.16 -19.72 -14.76
CA LYS A 86 13.76 -20.16 -13.42
C LYS A 86 14.40 -19.30 -12.33
N GLY A 87 13.65 -19.00 -11.27
CA GLY A 87 14.17 -18.36 -10.04
C GLY A 87 13.49 -17.04 -9.69
N TRP A 88 14.00 -16.37 -8.66
CA TRP A 88 13.52 -15.06 -8.23
C TRP A 88 13.96 -13.97 -9.21
N THR A 89 13.00 -13.15 -9.65
CA THR A 89 13.18 -12.10 -10.65
C THR A 89 12.49 -10.81 -10.20
N ASN A 90 12.83 -9.70 -10.86
CA ASN A 90 12.10 -8.45 -10.68
C ASN A 90 10.64 -8.62 -11.12
N LYS A 91 9.71 -8.12 -10.31
CA LYS A 91 8.27 -8.23 -10.58
C LYS A 91 7.67 -6.85 -10.75
N LEU A 92 6.95 -6.64 -11.85
CA LEU A 92 6.04 -5.51 -12.04
C LEU A 92 4.62 -6.01 -11.79
N ILE A 93 3.91 -5.41 -10.84
CA ILE A 93 2.57 -5.84 -10.43
C ILE A 93 1.61 -4.68 -10.64
N TRP A 94 0.51 -4.94 -11.36
CA TRP A 94 -0.51 -3.93 -11.69
C TRP A 94 -1.77 -4.17 -10.86
N GLY A 95 -2.33 -3.11 -10.26
CA GLY A 95 -3.57 -3.16 -9.49
C GLY A 95 -3.59 -2.19 -8.30
N ASP A 96 -4.62 -2.30 -7.47
CA ASP A 96 -4.76 -1.51 -6.24
C ASP A 96 -3.65 -1.86 -5.23
N ASN A 97 -2.92 -0.85 -4.77
CA ASN A 97 -1.76 -1.02 -3.91
C ASN A 97 -2.10 -1.64 -2.54
N LYS A 98 -3.25 -1.32 -1.94
CA LYS A 98 -3.67 -1.86 -0.65
C LYS A 98 -3.93 -3.36 -0.74
N LEU A 99 -4.58 -3.80 -1.81
CA LEU A 99 -4.85 -5.22 -2.04
C LEU A 99 -3.60 -6.01 -2.40
N ILE A 100 -2.72 -5.42 -3.23
CA ILE A 100 -1.43 -6.02 -3.59
C ILE A 100 -0.57 -6.21 -2.33
N LEU A 101 -0.38 -5.15 -1.53
CA LEU A 101 0.44 -5.21 -0.32
C LEU A 101 -0.12 -6.20 0.70
N SER A 102 -1.45 -6.27 0.86
CA SER A 102 -2.11 -7.28 1.71
C SER A 102 -1.79 -8.71 1.23
N SER A 103 -1.80 -8.93 -0.08
CA SER A 103 -1.51 -10.23 -0.71
C SER A 103 -0.02 -10.58 -0.68
N LEU A 104 0.89 -9.62 -0.82
CA LEU A 104 2.33 -9.85 -0.65
C LEU A 104 2.68 -10.21 0.81
N LYS A 105 1.96 -9.62 1.77
CA LYS A 105 2.18 -9.86 3.20
C LYS A 105 1.71 -11.23 3.66
N ASN A 106 0.53 -11.67 3.19
CA ASN A 106 -0.16 -12.85 3.71
C ASN A 106 -0.39 -13.96 2.67
N GLY A 107 -0.04 -13.72 1.41
CA GLY A 107 -0.37 -14.58 0.28
C GLY A 107 0.81 -15.40 -0.25
N PRO A 108 0.67 -15.96 -1.47
CA PRO A 108 1.55 -17.02 -1.97
C PRO A 108 3.01 -16.59 -2.16
N LEU A 109 3.25 -15.33 -2.53
CA LEU A 109 4.61 -14.82 -2.73
C LEU A 109 5.35 -14.54 -1.41
N ARG A 110 4.67 -14.59 -0.25
CA ARG A 110 5.28 -14.25 1.03
C ARG A 110 6.49 -15.14 1.35
N GLN A 111 6.32 -16.45 1.19
CA GLN A 111 7.38 -17.42 1.49
C GLN A 111 8.58 -17.22 0.55
N GLU A 112 8.33 -17.02 -0.75
CA GLU A 112 9.39 -16.74 -1.73
C GLU A 112 10.18 -15.47 -1.37
N ILE A 113 9.49 -14.40 -0.94
CA ILE A 113 10.13 -13.16 -0.48
C ILE A 113 11.05 -13.43 0.71
N GLU A 114 10.60 -14.22 1.69
CA GLU A 114 11.40 -14.56 2.87
C GLU A 114 12.62 -15.43 2.54
N GLU A 115 12.45 -16.41 1.65
CA GLU A 115 13.55 -17.26 1.17
C GLU A 115 14.63 -16.46 0.44
N GLN A 116 14.27 -15.31 -0.15
CA GLN A 116 15.20 -14.38 -0.81
C GLN A 116 15.76 -13.31 0.13
N GLY A 117 15.49 -13.42 1.44
CA GLY A 117 16.02 -12.52 2.46
C GLY A 117 15.15 -11.28 2.75
N GLY A 118 13.89 -11.31 2.33
CA GLY A 118 12.88 -10.30 2.68
C GLY A 118 13.00 -8.97 1.94
N ILE A 119 12.11 -8.04 2.29
CA ILE A 119 12.11 -6.66 1.76
C ILE A 119 13.11 -5.82 2.56
N LYS A 120 14.09 -5.24 1.87
CA LYS A 120 15.16 -4.44 2.49
C LYS A 120 14.93 -2.93 2.39
N LEU A 121 14.25 -2.49 1.34
CA LEU A 121 13.99 -1.09 1.06
C LEU A 121 12.61 -0.96 0.43
N ILE A 122 11.85 0.03 0.89
CA ILE A 122 10.60 0.46 0.27
C ILE A 122 10.80 1.94 -0.06
N TYR A 123 10.65 2.28 -1.33
CA TYR A 123 10.57 3.66 -1.79
C TYR A 123 9.15 3.86 -2.32
N ILE A 124 8.50 4.92 -1.84
CA ILE A 124 7.18 5.35 -2.31
C ILE A 124 7.22 6.85 -2.52
N ASP A 125 6.50 7.30 -3.54
CA ASP A 125 6.24 8.71 -3.81
C ASP A 125 4.71 8.89 -3.90
N PRO A 126 4.02 8.93 -2.74
CA PRO A 126 2.56 9.07 -2.73
C PRO A 126 2.16 10.49 -3.17
N PRO A 127 0.94 10.68 -3.69
CA PRO A 127 0.46 12.01 -4.05
C PRO A 127 0.50 12.93 -2.81
N PHE A 128 1.02 14.14 -2.99
CA PHE A 128 1.05 15.14 -1.92
C PHE A 128 -0.28 15.89 -1.89
N ASP A 129 -0.86 16.01 -0.69
CA ASP A 129 -2.02 16.88 -0.45
C ASP A 129 -1.55 18.34 -0.34
N VAL A 130 -1.14 18.90 -1.48
CA VAL A 130 -0.64 20.29 -1.56
C VAL A 130 -1.77 21.33 -1.64
N GLY A 131 -3.05 20.90 -1.64
CA GLY A 131 -4.20 21.80 -1.81
C GLY A 131 -4.14 22.64 -3.09
N ALA A 132 -3.24 22.29 -4.02
CA ALA A 132 -3.01 23.02 -5.24
C ALA A 132 -4.08 22.61 -6.24
N ASP A 133 -4.89 23.58 -6.65
CA ASP A 133 -5.80 23.43 -7.76
C ASP A 133 -4.96 23.36 -9.04
N PHE A 134 -4.73 22.14 -9.55
CA PHE A 134 -4.09 21.91 -10.84
C PHE A 134 -5.10 21.93 -12.00
N SER A 135 -6.33 22.39 -11.75
CA SER A 135 -7.25 22.64 -12.84
C SER A 135 -6.70 23.75 -13.73
N MET A 136 -6.83 23.56 -15.04
CA MET A 136 -6.43 24.55 -16.03
C MET A 136 -7.58 24.80 -16.99
N ASP A 137 -7.90 26.07 -17.20
CA ASP A 137 -8.81 26.49 -18.25
C ASP A 137 -8.12 26.27 -19.61
N ILE A 138 -8.74 25.46 -20.46
CA ILE A 138 -8.33 25.23 -21.83
C ILE A 138 -9.37 25.85 -22.75
N GLU A 139 -8.96 26.85 -23.53
CA GLU A 139 -9.79 27.44 -24.57
C GLU A 139 -9.70 26.59 -25.85
N ILE A 140 -10.85 26.09 -26.33
CA ILE A 140 -10.98 25.42 -27.62
C ILE A 140 -12.04 26.15 -28.43
N GLY A 141 -11.60 26.98 -29.37
CA GLY A 141 -12.52 27.83 -30.16
C GLY A 141 -13.17 28.89 -29.28
N ASP A 142 -14.50 28.95 -29.28
CA ASP A 142 -15.28 29.89 -28.46
C ASP A 142 -15.72 29.28 -27.11
N GLU A 143 -15.26 28.08 -26.76
CA GLU A 143 -15.59 27.38 -25.51
C GLU A 143 -14.38 27.25 -24.57
N THR A 144 -14.61 27.42 -23.27
CA THR A 144 -13.63 27.18 -22.21
C THR A 144 -13.97 25.88 -21.49
N LEU A 145 -13.02 24.94 -21.44
CA LEU A 145 -13.13 23.67 -20.75
C LEU A 145 -12.17 23.65 -19.55
N ILE A 146 -12.66 23.24 -18.38
CA ILE A 146 -11.83 23.05 -17.20
C ILE A 146 -11.23 21.65 -17.26
N LYS A 147 -9.91 21.55 -17.46
CA LYS A 147 -9.19 20.29 -17.37
C LYS A 147 -8.90 19.99 -15.90
N GLU A 148 -9.44 18.88 -15.39
CA GLU A 148 -9.12 18.40 -14.05
C GLU A 148 -7.66 17.92 -13.94
N PRO A 149 -7.07 17.94 -12.73
CA PRO A 149 -5.73 17.42 -12.47
C PRO A 149 -5.56 16.00 -13.01
N GLY A 150 -4.51 15.78 -13.80
CA GLY A 150 -4.13 14.42 -14.21
C GLY A 150 -3.55 13.66 -13.02
N VAL A 151 -3.90 12.37 -12.89
CA VAL A 151 -3.36 11.45 -11.87
C VAL A 151 -2.02 10.82 -12.31
N LEU A 152 -1.56 11.13 -13.53
CA LEU A 152 -0.31 10.66 -14.09
C LEU A 152 0.68 11.82 -14.11
N GLU A 153 1.80 11.65 -13.40
CA GLU A 153 2.99 12.48 -13.50
C GLU A 153 3.90 11.97 -14.62
#